data_AF-A0AAV7KVV3-F1
#
_entry.id   AF-A0AAV7KVV3-F1
#
_cell.length_a   1.000
_cell.length_b   1.000
_cell.length_c   1.000
_cell.angle_alpha   90.00
_cell.angle_beta   90.00
_cell.angle_gamma   90.00
#
_symmetry.space_group_name_H-M   'P 1'
#
loop_
_entity.id
_entity.type
_entity.pdbx_description
1 polymer ?
#
loop_
_entity_poly.entity_id
_entity_poly.type
_entity_poly.pdbx_seq_one_letter_code
_entity_poly.pdbx_strand_id
1 'polypeptide(L)'
;DPRTAKTNLHEGMKAVAEWMRSSRLKLNSDKTEVLILGPNPSAWDDSWWPTSLGTPLTPTDHARNLGFILDSSLSMSKQVN
;
A
#
# COMPACT_ATOMS: atom_id res chain seq x y z
N ASP A 1 12.85 6.89 -9.40
CA ASP A 1 13.00 7.99 -8.42
C ASP A 1 11.98 7.74 -7.30
N PRO A 2 12.40 7.69 -6.03
CA PRO A 2 11.49 7.61 -4.91
C PRO A 2 10.33 8.63 -5.04
N ARG A 3 10.59 9.91 -5.31
CA ARG A 3 9.53 10.94 -5.29
C ARG A 3 8.36 10.62 -6.24
N THR A 4 8.67 10.06 -7.40
CA THR A 4 7.67 9.58 -8.37
C THR A 4 6.85 8.42 -7.81
N ALA A 5 7.48 7.47 -7.10
CA ALA A 5 6.77 6.35 -6.51
C ALA A 5 5.81 6.78 -5.40
N LYS A 6 6.18 7.76 -4.58
CA LYS A 6 5.29 8.38 -3.59
C LYS A 6 4.06 9.01 -4.26
N THR A 7 4.27 9.83 -5.29
CA THR A 7 3.16 10.47 -6.02
C THR A 7 2.23 9.43 -6.64
N ASN A 8 2.79 8.40 -7.29
CA ASN A 8 2.00 7.33 -7.91
C ASN A 8 1.19 6.53 -6.87
N LEU A 9 1.75 6.25 -5.70
CA LEU A 9 1.02 5.61 -4.61
C LEU A 9 -0.16 6.48 -4.15
N HIS A 10 0.08 7.78 -3.94
CA HIS A 10 -0.97 8.71 -3.52
C HIS A 10 -2.13 8.78 -4.53
N GLU A 11 -1.80 8.97 -5.81
CA GLU A 11 -2.81 9.03 -6.88
C GLU A 11 -3.55 7.70 -7.07
N GLY A 12 -2.84 6.57 -6.96
CA GLY A 12 -3.47 5.24 -7.01
C GLY A 12 -4.47 5.02 -5.88
N MET A 13 -4.10 5.35 -4.64
CA MET A 13 -5.00 5.26 -3.48
C MET A 13 -6.22 6.17 -3.64
N LYS A 14 -6.02 7.39 -4.14
CA LYS A 14 -7.10 8.33 -4.41
C LYS A 14 -8.07 7.79 -5.46
N ALA A 15 -7.55 7.25 -6.57
CA ALA A 15 -8.37 6.65 -7.63
C ALA A 15 -9.20 5.48 -7.11
N VAL A 16 -8.62 4.59 -6.29
CA VAL A 16 -9.36 3.49 -5.65
C VAL A 16 -10.46 4.00 -4.73
N ALA A 17 -10.17 5.02 -3.90
CA ALA A 17 -11.15 5.60 -2.99
C ALA A 17 -12.32 6.27 -3.74
N GLU A 18 -12.04 6.98 -4.83
CA GLU A 18 -13.05 7.59 -5.69
C GLU A 18 -13.93 6.54 -6.37
N TRP A 19 -13.34 5.45 -6.87
CA TRP A 19 -14.07 4.33 -7.44
C TRP A 19 -14.94 3.60 -6.41
N MET A 20 -14.45 3.39 -5.18
CA MET A 20 -15.27 2.84 -4.09
C MET A 20 -16.44 3.77 -3.78
N ARG A 21 -16.18 5.09 -3.69
CA ARG A 21 -17.22 6.08 -3.40
C ARG A 21 -18.30 6.12 -4.48
N SER A 22 -17.93 6.05 -5.76
CA SER A 22 -18.89 5.96 -6.86
C SER A 22 -19.72 4.66 -6.80
N SER A 23 -19.13 3.60 -6.25
CA SER A 23 -19.78 2.32 -5.98
C SER A 23 -20.56 2.27 -4.64
N ARG A 24 -20.74 3.41 -3.96
CA ARG A 24 -21.36 3.53 -2.62
C ARG A 24 -20.65 2.72 -1.53
N LEU A 25 -19.35 2.51 -1.67
CA LEU A 25 -18.46 1.90 -0.69
C LEU A 25 -17.55 2.97 -0.08
N LYS A 26 -17.07 2.72 1.14
CA LYS A 26 -16.06 3.56 1.81
C LYS A 26 -14.81 2.73 2.00
N LEU A 27 -13.65 3.28 1.61
CA LEU A 27 -12.37 2.68 1.99
C LEU A 27 -12.21 2.83 3.51
N ASN A 28 -12.01 1.70 4.19
CA ASN A 28 -11.98 1.66 5.64
C ASN A 28 -10.53 1.77 6.12
N SER A 29 -10.11 2.95 6.56
CA SER A 29 -8.70 3.26 6.84
C SER A 29 -8.11 2.45 7.99
N ASP A 30 -8.92 2.05 8.98
CA ASP A 30 -8.55 1.13 10.07
C ASP A 30 -8.23 -0.31 9.60
N LYS A 31 -8.77 -0.73 8.46
CA LYS A 31 -8.62 -2.08 7.88
C LYS A 31 -7.79 -2.08 6.60
N THR A 32 -7.29 -0.93 6.17
CA THR A 32 -6.49 -0.79 4.95
C THR A 32 -5.02 -0.68 5.32
N GLU A 33 -4.21 -1.59 4.80
CA GLU A 33 -2.74 -1.60 4.99
C GLU A 33 -2.06 -1.46 3.62
N VAL A 34 -0.89 -0.82 3.59
CA VAL A 34 -0.07 -0.68 2.38
C VAL A 34 1.24 -1.42 2.59
N LEU A 35 1.53 -2.39 1.72
CA LEU A 35 2.81 -3.11 1.70
C LEU A 35 3.69 -2.54 0.59
N ILE A 36 4.86 -2.00 0.95
CA ILE A 36 5.82 -1.47 -0.03
C ILE A 36 7.02 -2.42 -0.10
N LEU A 37 7.35 -2.84 -1.33
CA LEU A 37 8.41 -3.79 -1.61
C LEU A 37 9.47 -3.09 -2.48
N GLY A 38 10.72 -3.02 -2.00
CA GLY A 38 11.77 -2.29 -2.70
C GLY A 38 13.14 -2.40 -2.03
N PRO A 39 14.20 -1.97 -2.73
CA PRO A 39 15.59 -2.28 -2.37
C PRO A 39 16.10 -1.57 -1.11
N ASN A 40 15.43 -0.55 -0.58
CA ASN A 40 15.90 0.11 0.65
C ASN A 40 14.79 0.90 1.39
N PRO A 41 14.27 0.37 2.52
CA PRO A 41 13.32 1.08 3.39
C PRO A 41 13.92 2.33 4.06
N SER A 42 15.23 2.34 4.32
CA SER A 42 15.94 3.47 4.95
C SER A 42 15.99 4.73 4.09
N ALA A 43 15.62 4.63 2.80
CA ALA A 43 15.51 5.78 1.91
C ALA A 43 14.14 6.49 2.02
N TRP A 44 13.22 5.97 2.83
CA TRP A 44 11.88 6.53 3.03
C TRP A 44 11.83 7.24 4.38
N ASP A 45 11.90 8.56 4.36
CA ASP A 45 11.74 9.38 5.57
C ASP A 45 10.26 9.53 5.97
N ASP A 46 9.99 10.15 7.12
CA ASP A 46 8.61 10.36 7.58
C ASP A 46 7.78 11.23 6.61
N SER A 47 8.45 12.01 5.75
CA SER A 47 7.78 12.80 4.72
C SER A 47 7.35 11.94 3.53
N TRP A 48 7.89 10.73 3.37
CA TRP A 48 7.55 9.79 2.30
C TRP A 48 6.08 9.36 2.36
N TRP A 49 5.55 9.17 3.55
CA TRP A 49 4.26 8.53 3.76
C TRP A 49 3.13 9.46 3.33
N PRO A 50 2.36 9.12 2.29
CA PRO A 50 1.23 9.95 1.91
C PRO A 50 0.18 9.92 3.02
N THR A 51 -0.42 11.07 3.32
CA THR A 51 -1.63 11.12 4.15
C THR A 51 -2.73 10.42 3.37
N SER A 52 -3.03 9.18 3.71
CA SER A 52 -4.07 8.39 3.05
C SER A 52 -5.44 8.84 3.53
N LEU A 53 -6.26 9.46 2.66
CA LEU A 53 -7.69 9.68 2.91
C LEU A 53 -8.03 10.29 4.29
N GLY A 54 -7.16 11.14 4.83
CA GLY A 54 -7.32 11.78 6.13
C GLY A 54 -6.66 11.07 7.33
N THR A 55 -5.97 9.95 7.14
CA THR A 55 -5.20 9.25 8.17
C THR A 55 -3.73 9.11 7.75
N PRO A 56 -2.76 9.48 8.61
CA PRO A 56 -1.34 9.25 8.34
C PRO A 56 -1.05 7.76 8.19
N LEU A 57 -0.24 7.38 7.20
CA LEU A 57 0.31 6.03 7.13
C LEU A 57 1.53 5.97 8.05
N THR A 58 1.53 5.03 9.00
CA THR A 58 2.66 4.79 9.90
C THR A 58 3.37 3.50 9.49
N PRO A 59 4.70 3.53 9.29
CA PRO A 59 5.48 2.32 9.03
C PRO A 59 5.36 1.32 10.17
N THR A 60 5.40 0.04 9.81
CA THR A 60 5.47 -1.08 10.75
C THR A 60 6.37 -2.15 10.17
N ASP A 61 7.00 -2.93 11.05
CA ASP A 61 7.82 -4.09 10.74
C ASP A 61 6.99 -5.34 10.38
N HIS A 62 5.67 -5.28 10.57
CA HIS A 62 4.76 -6.41 10.37
C HIS A 62 3.51 -5.98 9.61
N ALA A 63 3.09 -6.78 8.62
CA ALA A 63 1.78 -6.65 7.98
C ALA A 63 0.83 -7.72 8.55
N ARG A 64 -0.48 -7.50 8.42
CA ARG A 64 -1.48 -8.52 8.76
C ARG A 64 -1.26 -9.78 7.91
N ASN A 65 -1.59 -10.94 8.48
CA ASN A 65 -1.50 -12.20 7.75
C ASN A 65 -2.37 -12.13 6.48
N LEU A 66 -1.72 -12.21 5.31
CA LEU A 66 -2.36 -12.12 4.00
C LEU A 66 -2.96 -13.45 3.53
N GLY A 67 -2.68 -14.55 4.24
CA GLY A 67 -3.11 -15.90 3.87
C GLY A 67 -2.36 -16.48 2.66
N PHE A 68 -1.28 -15.82 2.22
CA PHE A 68 -0.53 -16.23 1.03
C PHE A 68 0.97 -15.96 1.17
N ILE A 69 1.79 -16.72 0.44
CA ILE A 69 3.26 -16.63 0.47
C ILE A 69 3.74 -15.79 -0.70
N LEU A 70 4.44 -14.69 -0.41
CA LEU A 70 5.21 -13.95 -1.40
C LEU A 70 6.59 -14.60 -1.54
N ASP A 71 6.90 -15.14 -2.71
CA ASP A 71 8.26 -15.58 -3.00
C ASP A 71 9.18 -14.41 -3.34
N SER A 72 10.48 -14.66 -3.48
CA SER A 72 11.47 -13.62 -3.80
C SER A 72 11.25 -12.94 -5.16
N SER A 73 10.42 -13.52 -6.03
CA SER A 73 10.01 -12.92 -7.30
C SER A 73 8.66 -12.21 -7.24
N LEU A 74 8.03 -12.17 -6.05
CA LEU A 74 6.67 -11.66 -5.84
C LEU A 74 5.64 -12.33 -6.77
N SER A 75 5.87 -13.61 -7.09
CA SER A 75 4.98 -14.40 -7.93
C SER A 75 3.89 -15.07 -7.10
N MET A 76 2.68 -15.14 -7.65
CA MET A 76 1.58 -15.94 -7.09
C MET A 76 1.57 -17.38 -7.63
N SER A 77 2.55 -17.78 -8.44
CA SER A 77 2.60 -19.11 -9.07
C SER A 77 2.57 -20.27 -8.08
N LYS A 78 3.14 -20.09 -6.88
CA LYS A 78 3.12 -21.12 -5.82
C LYS A 78 1.77 -21.25 -5.11
N GLN A 79 0.82 -20.37 -5.40
CA GLN A 79 -0.50 -20.31 -4.74
C GLN A 79 -1.61 -20.87 -5.63
N VAL A 80 -1.30 -21.12 -6.91
CA VAL A 80 -2.21 -21.74 -7.88
C VAL A 80 -1.82 -23.20 -8.01
N ASN A 81 -2.76 -24.11 -7.72
CA ASN A 81 -2.62 -25.56 -7.96
C ASN A 81 -2.74 -25.88 -9.45
#